data_AF-A0A938S308-F1
#
_entry.id   AF-A0A938S308-F1
#
_cell.length_a   1.000
_cell.length_b   1.000
_cell.length_c   1.000
_cell.angle_alpha   90.00
_cell.angle_beta   90.00
_cell.angle_gamma   90.00
#
_symmetry.space_group_name_H-M   'P 1'
#
loop_
_entity.id
_entity.type
_entity.pdbx_description
1 polymer ?
#
loop_
_entity_poly.entity_id
_entity_poly.type
_entity_poly.pdbx_seq_one_letter_code
_entity_poly.pdbx_strand_id
1 'polypeptide(L)'
;MGKRRQETVYLSQLEDVQILWPGDVRALAEFVLRSFDAKDRIGNAGPSNSIVKSRPTLHGLAGHFAWITGVPEVQIERQFEAHGLFPGATVEFDPAPSAVSEG
;
A
#
# COMPACT_ATOMS: atom_id res chain seq x y z
N MET A 1 16.83 -1.21 -21.36
CA MET A 1 16.12 -1.55 -20.09
C MET A 1 14.96 -0.57 -19.96
N GLY A 2 13.75 -0.98 -20.35
CA GLY A 2 12.59 -0.07 -20.36
C GLY A 2 12.24 0.32 -18.92
N LYS A 3 11.96 1.62 -18.68
CA LYS A 3 11.40 2.09 -17.41
C LYS A 3 10.14 1.27 -17.11
N ARG A 4 10.19 0.33 -16.16
CA ARG A 4 8.98 -0.31 -15.64
C ARG A 4 8.13 0.82 -15.07
N ARG A 5 6.91 1.03 -15.60
CA ARG A 5 5.94 1.93 -14.96
C ARG A 5 5.83 1.46 -13.51
N GLN A 6 6.01 2.36 -12.56
CA GLN A 6 5.60 2.09 -11.18
C GLN A 6 4.10 1.81 -11.22
N GLU A 7 3.75 0.55 -11.03
CA GLU A 7 2.37 0.13 -10.91
C GLU A 7 1.86 0.59 -9.54
N THR A 8 0.69 1.21 -9.52
CA THR A 8 0.03 1.67 -8.32
C THR A 8 -1.17 0.76 -8.06
N VAL A 9 -1.27 0.26 -6.84
CA VAL A 9 -2.39 -0.54 -6.36
C VAL A 9 -3.17 0.32 -5.37
N TYR A 10 -4.45 0.53 -5.65
CA TYR A 10 -5.36 1.26 -4.79
C TYR A 10 -5.96 0.34 -3.72
N LEU A 11 -6.36 0.90 -2.58
CA LEU A 11 -6.93 0.13 -1.47
C LEU A 11 -8.13 -0.72 -1.88
N SER A 12 -8.99 -0.24 -2.80
CA SER A 12 -10.13 -1.02 -3.29
C SER A 12 -9.71 -2.31 -4.01
N GLN A 13 -8.51 -2.35 -4.60
CA GLN A 13 -8.00 -3.53 -5.29
C GLN A 13 -7.49 -4.61 -4.32
N LEU A 14 -7.39 -4.29 -3.02
CA LEU A 14 -6.97 -5.21 -1.98
C LEU A 14 -8.16 -5.84 -1.23
N GLU A 15 -9.40 -5.49 -1.58
CA GLU A 15 -10.59 -6.00 -0.89
C GLU A 15 -10.73 -7.51 -0.99
N ASP A 16 -10.36 -8.09 -2.14
CA ASP A 16 -10.48 -9.52 -2.39
C ASP A 16 -9.25 -10.32 -1.93
N VAL A 17 -8.17 -9.66 -1.49
CA VAL A 17 -6.96 -10.34 -1.03
C VAL A 17 -7.12 -10.72 0.44
N GLN A 18 -7.16 -12.02 0.71
CA GLN A 18 -7.32 -12.57 2.05
C GLN A 18 -6.14 -13.47 2.42
N ILE A 19 -5.60 -13.30 3.62
CA ILE A 19 -4.51 -14.16 4.15
C ILE A 19 -4.97 -14.96 5.37
N LEU A 20 -5.46 -14.28 6.38
CA LEU A 20 -6.00 -14.82 7.63
C LEU A 20 -7.51 -14.65 7.71
N TRP A 21 -8.03 -13.47 7.34
CA TRP A 21 -9.45 -13.15 7.40
C TRP A 21 -9.84 -12.10 6.35
N PRO A 22 -11.12 -12.06 5.89
CA PRO A 22 -11.51 -11.17 4.80
C PRO A 22 -11.24 -9.69 5.08
N GLY A 23 -10.46 -9.02 4.23
CA GLY A 23 -10.13 -7.60 4.36
C GLY A 23 -8.91 -7.29 5.24
N ASP A 24 -8.18 -8.29 5.70
CA ASP A 24 -6.97 -8.13 6.53
C ASP A 24 -5.86 -7.33 5.85
N VAL A 25 -5.58 -7.63 4.58
CA VAL A 25 -4.57 -6.94 3.79
C VAL A 25 -4.93 -5.48 3.61
N ARG A 26 -6.18 -5.19 3.24
CA ARG A 26 -6.68 -3.81 3.09
C ARG A 26 -6.57 -3.04 4.40
N ALA A 27 -6.97 -3.64 5.53
CA ALA A 27 -6.92 -2.97 6.83
C ALA A 27 -5.48 -2.61 7.23
N LEU A 28 -4.52 -3.52 7.01
CA LEU A 28 -3.11 -3.22 7.25
C LEU A 28 -2.58 -2.15 6.28
N ALA A 29 -2.91 -2.24 5.00
CA ALA A 29 -2.52 -1.28 3.98
C ALA A 29 -2.99 0.14 4.33
N GLU A 30 -4.26 0.28 4.72
CA GLU A 30 -4.83 1.54 5.15
C GLU A 30 -4.10 2.10 6.39
N PHE A 31 -3.84 1.27 7.40
CA PHE A 31 -3.11 1.69 8.60
C PHE A 31 -1.69 2.18 8.26
N VAL A 32 -0.97 1.45 7.41
CA VAL A 32 0.39 1.83 6.98
C VAL A 32 0.36 3.14 6.20
N LEU A 33 -0.57 3.30 5.24
CA LEU A 33 -0.69 4.53 4.46
C LEU A 33 -1.00 5.75 5.33
N ARG A 34 -1.98 5.65 6.23
CA ARG A 34 -2.31 6.73 7.18
C ARG A 34 -1.10 7.09 8.05
N SER A 35 -0.32 6.10 8.46
CA SER A 35 0.90 6.29 9.25
C SER A 35 2.01 6.98 8.46
N PHE A 36 2.17 6.66 7.18
CA PHE A 36 3.10 7.36 6.28
C PHE A 36 2.69 8.83 6.10
N ASP A 37 1.43 9.11 5.76
CA ASP A 37 0.93 10.49 5.61
C ASP A 37 1.05 11.30 6.91
N ALA A 38 0.86 10.67 8.07
CA ALA A 38 1.06 11.33 9.36
C ALA A 38 2.55 11.64 9.62
N LYS A 39 3.45 10.68 9.35
CA LYS A 39 4.90 10.87 9.49
C LYS A 39 5.43 11.94 8.55
N ASP A 40 4.96 11.97 7.31
CA ASP A 40 5.34 12.98 6.33
C ASP A 40 4.88 14.38 6.78
N ARG A 41 3.65 14.51 7.32
CA ARG A 41 3.17 15.76 7.92
C ARG A 41 4.05 16.23 9.09
N ILE A 42 4.48 15.31 9.96
CA ILE A 42 5.38 15.62 11.09
C ILE A 42 6.76 16.05 10.59
N GLY A 43 7.33 15.33 9.61
CA GLY A 43 8.64 15.62 9.03
C GLY A 43 8.69 16.98 8.32
N ASN A 44 7.63 17.31 7.57
CA ASN A 44 7.51 18.59 6.86
C ASN A 44 7.22 19.79 7.78
N ALA A 45 6.84 19.56 9.04
CA ALA A 45 6.64 20.62 10.04
C ALA A 45 7.94 21.03 10.77
N GLY A 46 9.07 20.35 10.52
CA GLY A 46 10.37 20.66 11.11
C GLY A 46 11.22 21.61 10.25
N PRO A 47 12.25 22.25 10.84
CA PRO A 47 13.18 23.14 10.11
C PRO A 47 14.13 22.40 9.15
N SER A 48 14.15 21.07 9.21
CA SER A 48 14.89 20.21 8.29
C SER A 48 13.94 19.73 7.21
N ASN A 49 14.11 20.26 5.99
CA ASN A 49 13.30 19.97 4.80
C ASN A 49 13.60 18.55 4.25
N SER A 50 13.50 17.54 5.12
CA SER A 50 13.85 16.15 4.85
C SER A 50 12.70 15.43 4.15
N ILE A 51 12.65 15.64 2.83
CA ILE A 51 12.32 14.70 1.74
C ILE A 51 11.17 13.71 2.01
N VAL A 52 10.09 13.90 1.23
CA VAL A 52 9.00 12.96 0.90
C VAL A 52 9.50 11.52 0.89
N LYS A 53 9.04 10.69 1.83
CA LYS A 53 9.37 9.26 1.82
C LYS A 53 8.56 8.57 0.73
N SER A 54 9.23 7.66 0.01
CA SER A 54 8.61 6.79 -0.99
C SER A 54 7.38 6.10 -0.39
N ARG A 55 6.28 6.06 -1.15
CA ARG A 55 5.07 5.32 -0.78
C ARG A 55 5.40 3.85 -0.45
N PRO A 56 4.67 3.22 0.49
CA PRO A 56 4.86 1.81 0.79
C PRO A 56 4.56 0.96 -0.45
N THR A 57 5.31 -0.12 -0.63
CA THR A 57 5.05 -1.11 -1.68
C THR A 57 4.30 -2.32 -1.12
N LEU A 58 3.73 -3.16 -2.00
CA LEU A 58 3.14 -4.44 -1.60
C LEU A 58 4.16 -5.36 -0.94
N HIS A 59 5.42 -5.37 -1.38
CA HIS A 59 6.52 -6.07 -0.72
C HIS A 59 6.72 -5.56 0.72
N GLY A 60 6.76 -4.23 0.92
CA GLY A 60 6.84 -3.66 2.27
C GLY A 60 5.62 -4.03 3.13
N LEU A 61 4.44 -4.08 2.54
CA LEU A 61 3.22 -4.52 3.22
C LEU A 61 3.31 -6.01 3.61
N ALA A 62 3.82 -6.87 2.74
CA ALA A 62 4.05 -8.29 3.03
C ALA A 62 4.99 -8.46 4.24
N GLY A 63 6.11 -7.73 4.28
CA GLY A 63 7.04 -7.75 5.39
C GLY A 63 6.39 -7.30 6.71
N HIS A 64 5.57 -6.24 6.69
CA HIS A 64 4.81 -5.81 7.88
C HIS A 64 3.81 -6.87 8.34
N PHE A 65 3.06 -7.47 7.41
CA PHE A 65 2.08 -8.50 7.71
C PHE A 65 2.75 -9.74 8.31
N ALA A 66 3.85 -10.18 7.71
CA ALA A 66 4.66 -11.30 8.18
C ALA A 66 5.19 -11.08 9.60
N TRP A 67 5.71 -9.87 9.87
CA TRP A 67 6.23 -9.52 11.18
C TRP A 67 5.15 -9.54 12.27
N ILE A 68 3.94 -9.05 11.98
CA ILE A 68 2.84 -8.98 12.97
C ILE A 68 2.25 -10.37 13.23
N THR A 69 2.12 -11.20 12.19
CA THR A 69 1.29 -12.42 12.24
C THR A 69 2.09 -13.71 12.32
N GLY A 70 3.38 -13.68 11.98
CA GLY A 70 4.21 -14.87 11.83
C GLY A 70 3.96 -15.66 10.54
N VAL A 71 3.04 -15.22 9.67
CA VAL A 71 2.86 -15.84 8.34
C VAL A 71 4.10 -15.56 7.49
N PRO A 72 4.68 -16.55 6.79
CA PRO A 72 5.85 -16.31 5.94
C PRO A 72 5.59 -15.27 4.86
N GLU A 73 6.49 -14.29 4.72
CA GLU A 73 6.39 -13.21 3.74
C GLU A 73 6.19 -13.72 2.31
N VAL A 74 6.94 -14.74 1.90
CA VAL A 74 6.81 -15.39 0.58
C VAL A 74 5.40 -15.94 0.33
N GLN A 75 4.68 -16.37 1.36
CA GLN A 75 3.30 -16.85 1.22
C GLN A 75 2.33 -15.68 0.97
N ILE A 76 2.57 -14.55 1.62
CA ILE A 76 1.80 -13.31 1.44
C ILE A 76 2.02 -12.75 0.02
N GLU A 77 3.26 -12.70 -0.44
CA GLU A 77 3.58 -12.23 -1.80
C GLU A 77 2.93 -13.10 -2.88
N ARG A 78 2.91 -14.43 -2.70
CA ARG A 78 2.22 -15.34 -3.61
C ARG A 78 0.72 -15.08 -3.68
N GLN A 79 0.09 -14.64 -2.59
CA GLN A 79 -1.31 -14.22 -2.63
C GLN A 79 -1.46 -12.95 -3.47
N PHE A 80 -0.57 -11.96 -3.33
CA PHE A 80 -0.61 -10.78 -4.22
C PHE A 80 -0.48 -11.17 -5.70
N GLU A 81 0.50 -12.02 -6.03
CA GLU A 81 0.72 -12.50 -7.39
C GLU A 81 -0.49 -13.29 -7.94
N ALA A 82 -1.14 -14.11 -7.10
CA ALA A 82 -2.34 -14.86 -7.48
C ALA A 82 -3.54 -13.94 -7.83
N HIS A 83 -3.57 -12.74 -7.25
CA HIS A 83 -4.55 -11.69 -7.58
C HIS A 83 -4.06 -10.75 -8.70
N GLY A 84 -2.96 -11.09 -9.38
CA GLY A 84 -2.39 -10.28 -10.46
C GLY A 84 -1.68 -9.01 -9.97
N LEU A 85 -1.38 -8.91 -8.67
CA LEU A 85 -0.73 -7.76 -8.06
C LEU A 85 0.78 -8.01 -7.94
N PHE A 86 1.57 -7.09 -8.47
CA PHE A 86 3.02 -7.19 -8.43
C PHE A 86 3.58 -6.69 -7.08
N PRO A 87 4.42 -7.46 -6.35
CA PRO A 87 4.96 -7.04 -5.05
C PRO A 87 5.73 -5.70 -5.06
N GLY A 88 6.32 -5.32 -6.20
CA GLY A 88 6.99 -4.03 -6.34
C GLY A 88 6.05 -2.83 -6.56
N ALA A 89 4.74 -3.03 -6.68
CA ALA A 89 3.77 -1.95 -6.85
C ALA A 89 3.65 -1.12 -5.58
N THR A 90 3.48 0.20 -5.74
CA THR A 90 3.19 1.11 -4.62
C THR A 90 1.73 1.04 -4.25
N VAL A 91 1.43 1.15 -2.96
CA VAL A 91 0.06 1.19 -2.45
C VAL A 91 -0.35 2.65 -2.26
N GLU A 92 -1.58 2.99 -2.64
CA GLU A 92 -2.16 4.32 -2.47
C GLU A 92 -3.63 4.27 -2.04
N PHE A 93 -4.14 5.38 -1.49
CA PHE A 93 -5.58 5.56 -1.29
C PHE A 93 -6.31 5.62 -2.63
N ASP A 94 -7.55 5.14 -2.64
CA ASP A 94 -8.43 5.31 -3.78
C ASP A 94 -8.57 6.80 -4.14
N PRO A 95 -8.56 7.16 -5.44
CA PRO A 95 -8.83 8.53 -5.84
C PRO A 95 -10.22 8.95 -5.35
N ALA A 96 -10.36 10.20 -4.91
CA ALA A 96 -11.66 10.74 -4.56
C ALA A 96 -12.62 10.57 -5.75
N PRO A 97 -13.89 10.17 -5.54
CA PRO A 97 -14.85 10.10 -6.63
C PRO A 97 -14.95 11.48 -7.25
N SER A 98 -14.54 11.60 -8.51
CA SER A 98 -14.66 12.85 -9.26
C SER A 98 -16.13 13.27 -9.18
N ALA A 99 -16.39 14.45 -8.61
CA ALA A 99 -17.71 15.05 -8.64
C ALA A 99 -18.12 15.13 -10.11
N VAL A 100 -19.05 14.25 -10.51
CA VAL A 100 -19.69 14.36 -11.81
C VAL A 100 -20.44 15.68 -11.79
N SER A 101 -19.89 16.68 -12.48
CA SER A 101 -20.65 17.87 -12.86
C SER A 101 -21.73 17.40 -13.82
N GLU A 102 -22.92 17.14 -13.28
CA GLU A 102 -24.13 17.09 -14.08
C GLU A 102 -24.33 18.49 -14.68
N GLY A 103 -24.29 18.56 -16.01
CA GLY A 103 -24.60 19.74 -16.81
C GLY A 103 -25.77 19.43 -17.73
#